data_AF-A0A1G9BS15-F1
#
_entry.id   AF-A0A1G9BS15-F1
#
_cell.length_a   1.000
_cell.length_b   1.000
_cell.length_c   1.000
_cell.angle_alpha   90.00
_cell.angle_beta   90.00
_cell.angle_gamma   90.00
#
_symmetry.space_group_name_H-M   'P 1'
#
loop_
_entity.id
_entity.type
_entity.pdbx_description
1 polymer ?
#
loop_
_entity_poly.entity_id
_entity_poly.type
_entity_poly.pdbx_seq_one_letter_code
_entity_poly.pdbx_strand_id
1 'polypeptide(L)'
;MLELRGRPAEPGGRTERERIGPRQVLDRRHGDPPQAGGHILRKPAPSDRRATVVELTDSGKALAEQIKHLWCALAKETVAGLPADTVAELPGLLTALTNNVDTRRSRRPQGDSAA
;
A
#
# COMPACT_ATOMS: atom_id res chain seq x y z
N MET A 1 -37.66 -36.44 12.18
CA MET A 1 -37.64 -35.66 10.91
C MET A 1 -37.79 -34.19 11.24
N LEU A 2 -36.67 -33.43 11.28
CA LEU A 2 -36.51 -32.11 10.65
C LEU A 2 -35.06 -31.63 10.86
N GLU A 3 -34.40 -31.27 9.76
CA GLU A 3 -33.04 -30.74 9.71
C GLU A 3 -32.96 -29.29 10.24
N LEU A 4 -31.90 -28.97 10.98
CA LEU A 4 -31.47 -27.59 11.23
C LEU A 4 -30.17 -27.33 10.43
N ARG A 5 -30.32 -26.86 9.19
CA ARG A 5 -29.19 -26.32 8.41
C ARG A 5 -28.92 -24.87 8.81
N GLY A 6 -27.77 -24.64 9.46
CA GLY A 6 -27.22 -23.30 9.66
C GLY A 6 -26.77 -22.67 8.34
N ARG A 7 -27.23 -21.45 8.07
CA ARG A 7 -26.77 -20.62 6.95
C ARG A 7 -25.38 -20.04 7.24
N PRO A 8 -24.41 -20.07 6.31
CA PRO A 8 -23.15 -19.35 6.46
C PRO A 8 -23.31 -17.85 6.14
N ALA A 9 -22.52 -17.04 6.85
CA ALA A 9 -22.46 -15.60 6.72
C ALA A 9 -21.83 -15.15 5.38
N GLU A 10 -22.44 -14.14 4.78
CA GLU A 10 -22.01 -13.43 3.57
C GLU A 10 -20.66 -12.70 3.78
N PRO A 11 -19.62 -12.96 2.96
CA PRO A 11 -18.35 -12.23 3.03
C PRO A 11 -18.40 -10.97 2.17
N GLY A 12 -19.07 -9.93 2.68
CA GLY A 12 -19.11 -8.58 2.12
C GLY A 12 -18.08 -7.64 2.74
N GLY A 13 -16.79 -8.00 2.75
CA GLY A 13 -15.70 -7.17 3.28
C GLY A 13 -14.59 -6.96 2.24
N ARG A 14 -14.85 -6.14 1.22
CA ARG A 14 -13.82 -5.76 0.23
C ARG A 14 -12.86 -4.76 0.86
N THR A 15 -11.72 -5.25 1.36
CA THR A 15 -10.52 -4.41 1.46
C THR A 15 -10.04 -4.13 0.05
N GLU A 16 -10.14 -2.87 -0.36
CA GLU A 16 -9.61 -2.31 -1.58
C GLU A 16 -8.08 -2.50 -1.63
N ARG A 17 -7.65 -3.66 -2.12
CA ARG A 17 -6.26 -3.90 -2.53
C ARG A 17 -6.11 -3.35 -3.94
N GLU A 18 -5.47 -2.18 -3.98
CA GLU A 18 -4.77 -1.56 -5.10
C GLU A 18 -4.65 -2.48 -6.33
N ARG A 19 -5.56 -2.26 -7.29
CA ARG A 19 -5.53 -2.92 -8.61
C ARG A 19 -4.34 -2.39 -9.40
N ILE A 20 -3.18 -3.01 -9.23
CA ILE A 20 -2.09 -2.88 -10.19
C ILE A 20 -2.52 -3.66 -11.45
N GLY A 21 -2.85 -2.93 -12.51
CA GLY A 21 -3.32 -3.47 -13.79
C GLY A 21 -2.30 -4.38 -14.50
N PRO A 22 -2.73 -5.13 -15.54
CA PRO A 22 -1.94 -6.19 -16.14
C PRO A 22 -0.91 -5.61 -17.13
N ARG A 23 0.39 -5.69 -16.78
CA ARG A 23 1.59 -5.67 -17.64
C ARG A 23 2.80 -5.47 -16.70
N GLN A 24 3.73 -6.38 -16.48
CA GLN A 24 4.46 -7.22 -17.43
C GLN A 24 4.63 -8.63 -16.84
N VAL A 25 4.35 -9.65 -17.65
CA VAL A 25 4.73 -11.03 -17.37
C VAL A 25 6.26 -11.11 -17.50
N LEU A 26 6.97 -11.18 -16.37
CA LEU A 26 8.32 -11.73 -16.35
C LEU A 26 8.22 -13.08 -15.63
N ASP A 27 8.00 -14.13 -16.42
CA ASP A 27 8.26 -15.50 -16.01
C ASP A 27 9.76 -15.63 -15.71
N ARG A 28 10.14 -15.43 -14.43
CA ARG A 28 11.49 -15.71 -13.96
C ARG A 28 11.52 -17.15 -13.49
N ARG A 29 11.99 -18.04 -14.38
CA ARG A 29 12.24 -19.46 -14.08
C ARG A 29 13.07 -19.59 -12.80
N HIS A 30 12.70 -20.57 -11.97
CA HIS A 30 13.51 -21.07 -10.85
C HIS A 30 14.90 -21.46 -11.37
N GLY A 31 15.97 -20.77 -10.95
CA GLY A 31 17.33 -21.25 -11.27
C GLY A 31 18.50 -20.31 -11.02
N ASP A 32 18.33 -18.98 -10.96
CA ASP A 32 19.48 -18.09 -10.82
C ASP A 32 19.85 -17.81 -9.35
N PRO A 33 21.16 -17.79 -9.00
CA PRO A 33 21.59 -17.36 -7.68
C PRO A 33 21.14 -15.91 -7.43
N PRO A 34 20.81 -15.53 -6.19
CA PRO A 34 20.31 -14.18 -5.89
C PRO A 34 21.37 -13.15 -6.32
N GLN A 35 21.12 -12.45 -7.41
CA GLN A 35 21.93 -11.28 -7.76
C GLN A 35 21.76 -10.26 -6.63
N ALA A 36 22.86 -9.65 -6.21
CA ALA A 36 22.96 -8.69 -5.12
C ALA A 36 22.14 -7.38 -5.30
N GLY A 37 21.17 -7.33 -6.21
CA GLY A 37 20.34 -6.16 -6.53
C GLY A 37 18.84 -6.31 -6.28
N GLY A 38 18.38 -7.44 -5.72
CA GLY A 38 16.96 -7.64 -5.43
C GLY A 38 16.57 -7.16 -4.03
N HIS A 39 15.96 -5.98 -3.89
CA HIS A 39 15.35 -5.52 -2.62
C HIS A 39 13.97 -6.13 -2.36
N ILE A 40 13.38 -6.77 -3.37
CA ILE A 40 12.02 -7.29 -3.36
C ILE A 40 12.03 -8.73 -3.88
N LEU A 41 11.34 -9.60 -3.16
CA LEU A 41 11.02 -10.97 -3.53
C LEU A 41 9.52 -11.07 -3.85
N ARG A 42 9.20 -11.76 -4.95
CA ARG A 42 7.82 -12.00 -5.36
C ARG A 42 7.59 -13.51 -5.45
N LYS A 43 6.56 -14.00 -4.76
CA LYS A 43 6.18 -15.44 -4.75
C LYS A 43 4.68 -15.59 -4.99
N PRO A 44 4.22 -16.63 -5.70
CA PRO A 44 2.78 -16.91 -5.82
C PRO A 44 2.14 -17.06 -4.44
N ALA A 45 0.93 -16.55 -4.26
CA ALA A 45 0.21 -16.73 -3.00
C ALA A 45 -0.20 -18.21 -2.83
N PRO A 46 -0.02 -18.80 -1.65
CA PRO A 46 -0.32 -20.21 -1.42
C PRO A 46 -1.80 -20.56 -1.56
N SER A 47 -2.70 -19.58 -1.38
CA SER A 47 -4.16 -19.77 -1.44
C SER A 47 -4.82 -19.31 -2.75
N ASP A 48 -4.14 -18.51 -3.56
CA ASP A 48 -4.66 -18.02 -4.84
C ASP A 48 -3.52 -17.85 -5.84
N ARG A 49 -3.50 -18.70 -6.88
CA ARG A 49 -2.48 -18.65 -7.94
C ARG A 49 -2.55 -17.38 -8.79
N ARG A 50 -3.62 -16.59 -8.69
CA ARG A 50 -3.75 -15.27 -9.34
C ARG A 50 -3.14 -14.15 -8.51
N ALA A 51 -2.81 -14.39 -7.23
CA ALA A 51 -2.20 -13.42 -6.34
C ALA A 51 -0.68 -13.66 -6.18
N THR A 52 0.06 -12.58 -5.93
CA THR A 52 1.50 -12.60 -5.67
C THR A 52 1.78 -11.96 -4.31
N VAL A 53 2.50 -12.66 -3.46
CA VAL A 53 3.06 -12.14 -2.20
C VAL A 53 4.35 -11.41 -2.54
N VAL A 54 4.46 -10.17 -2.07
CA VAL A 54 5.63 -9.31 -2.22
C VAL A 54 6.26 -9.14 -0.85
N GLU A 55 7.53 -9.54 -0.72
CA GLU A 55 8.30 -9.45 0.52
C GLU A 55 9.57 -8.62 0.28
N LEU A 56 10.01 -7.86 1.28
CA LEU A 56 11.34 -7.28 1.25
C LEU A 56 12.37 -8.37 1.54
N THR A 57 13.43 -8.41 0.73
CA THR A 57 14.63 -9.18 1.07
C THR A 57 15.33 -8.52 2.26
N ASP A 58 16.32 -9.18 2.85
CA ASP A 58 17.07 -8.57 3.96
C ASP A 58 17.84 -7.32 3.52
N SER A 59 18.36 -7.30 2.29
CA SER A 59 18.93 -6.08 1.70
C SER A 59 17.86 -4.99 1.46
N GLY A 60 16.63 -5.38 1.11
CA GLY A 60 15.49 -4.46 1.00
C GLY A 60 15.07 -3.86 2.35
N LYS A 61 15.03 -4.66 3.42
CA LYS A 61 14.75 -4.19 4.78
C LYS A 61 15.84 -3.23 5.26
N ALA A 62 17.12 -3.59 5.05
CA ALA A 62 18.24 -2.73 5.41
C ALA A 62 18.21 -1.39 4.67
N LEU A 63 17.81 -1.39 3.39
CA LEU A 63 17.63 -0.15 2.62
C LEU A 63 16.42 0.66 3.12
N ALA A 64 15.30 0.00 3.45
CA ALA A 64 14.12 0.68 3.98
C ALA A 64 14.42 1.40 5.30
N GLU A 65 15.20 0.79 6.20
CA GLU A 65 15.61 1.46 7.45
C GLU A 65 16.54 2.65 7.17
N GLN A 66 17.48 2.55 6.22
CA GLN A 66 18.30 3.70 5.83
C GLN A 66 17.46 4.86 5.29
N ILE A 67 16.50 4.56 4.42
CA ILE A 67 15.56 5.56 3.87
C ILE A 67 14.73 6.19 4.99
N LYS A 68 14.23 5.40 5.93
CA LYS A 68 13.48 5.88 7.10
C LYS A 68 14.32 6.84 7.95
N HIS A 69 15.57 6.50 8.23
CA HIS A 69 16.46 7.38 8.97
C HIS A 69 16.68 8.72 8.26
N LEU A 70 16.92 8.69 6.95
CA LEU A 70 17.07 9.90 6.15
C LEU A 70 15.80 10.75 6.17
N TRP A 71 14.63 10.13 6.01
CA TRP A 71 13.34 10.82 6.10
C TRP A 71 13.12 11.45 7.47
N CYS A 72 13.45 10.76 8.56
CA CYS A 72 13.33 11.33 9.90
C CYS A 72 14.26 12.53 10.10
N ALA A 73 15.47 12.50 9.54
CA ALA A 73 16.39 13.64 9.60
C ALA A 73 15.81 14.85 8.85
N LEU A 74 15.39 14.65 7.60
CA LEU A 74 14.79 15.70 6.78
C LEU A 74 13.50 16.25 7.39
N ALA A 75 12.65 15.40 7.97
CA ALA A 75 11.43 15.83 8.64
C ALA A 75 11.72 16.75 9.83
N LYS A 76 12.76 16.43 10.63
CA LYS A 76 13.19 17.27 11.76
C LYS A 76 13.70 18.63 11.28
N GLU A 77 14.52 18.65 10.23
CA GLU A 77 15.04 19.89 9.63
C GLU A 77 13.91 20.77 9.08
N THR A 78 12.91 20.16 8.45
CA THR A 78 11.76 20.87 7.86
C THR A 78 10.96 21.67 8.89
N VAL A 79 10.94 21.23 10.15
CA VAL A 79 10.16 21.86 11.22
C VAL A 79 11.02 22.58 12.27
N ALA A 80 12.34 22.63 12.11
CA ALA A 80 13.29 23.09 13.14
C ALA A 80 13.11 24.55 13.59
N GLY A 81 12.32 25.37 12.87
CA GLY A 81 12.01 26.75 13.22
C GLY A 81 10.62 26.96 13.83
N LEU A 82 9.84 25.90 14.04
CA LEU A 82 8.46 26.00 14.53
C LEU A 82 8.38 25.75 16.05
N PRO A 83 7.45 26.42 16.76
CA PRO A 83 7.14 26.08 18.15
C PRO A 83 6.71 24.61 18.27
N ALA A 84 7.08 23.97 19.38
CA ALA A 84 6.77 22.55 19.61
C ALA A 84 5.26 22.26 19.52
N ASP A 85 4.42 23.15 20.05
CA ASP A 85 2.96 23.02 19.99
C ASP A 85 2.46 23.10 18.54
N THR A 86 3.05 23.96 17.71
CA THR A 86 2.73 24.03 16.27
C THR A 86 3.11 22.75 15.55
N VAL A 87 4.27 22.16 15.87
CA VAL A 87 4.71 20.88 15.30
C VAL A 87 3.77 19.74 15.72
N ALA A 88 3.27 19.75 16.96
CA ALA A 88 2.36 18.75 17.47
C ALA A 88 0.99 18.75 16.74
N GLU A 89 0.49 19.92 16.37
CA GLU A 89 -0.80 20.07 15.65
C GLU A 89 -0.71 19.78 14.14
N LEU A 90 0.49 19.90 13.56
CA LEU A 90 0.71 19.82 12.12
C LEU A 90 0.20 18.52 11.46
N PRO A 91 0.38 17.32 12.04
CA PRO A 91 -0.15 16.08 11.46
C PRO A 91 -1.68 16.10 11.32
N GLY A 92 -2.40 16.68 12.29
CA GLY A 92 -3.86 16.78 12.25
C GLY A 92 -4.32 17.70 11.13
N LEU A 93 -3.67 18.86 10.99
CA LEU A 93 -3.96 19.84 9.94
C LEU A 93 -3.69 19.26 8.54
N LEU A 94 -2.52 18.64 8.32
CA LEU A 94 -2.18 18.02 7.04
C LEU A 94 -3.14 16.88 6.69
N THR A 95 -3.54 16.06 7.68
CA THR A 95 -4.54 15.00 7.47
C THR A 95 -5.89 15.58 7.02
N ALA A 96 -6.35 16.65 7.67
CA ALA A 96 -7.60 17.32 7.30
C ALA A 96 -7.53 17.90 5.87
N LEU A 97 -6.40 18.51 5.50
CA LEU A 97 -6.20 19.05 4.14
C LEU A 97 -6.20 17.94 3.08
N THR A 98 -5.52 16.82 3.33
CA THR A 98 -5.53 15.64 2.44
C THR A 98 -6.95 15.10 2.26
N ASN A 99 -7.70 14.91 3.35
CA ASN A 99 -9.08 14.42 3.29
C ASN A 99 -10.00 15.34 2.45
N ASN A 100 -9.81 16.66 2.55
CA ASN A 100 -10.56 17.64 1.77
C ASN A 100 -10.25 17.55 0.26
N VAL A 101 -9.02 17.18 -0.12
CA VAL A 101 -8.64 16.98 -1.53
C VAL A 101 -9.13 15.63 -2.04
N ASP A 102 -9.00 14.56 -1.26
CA ASP A 102 -9.44 13.22 -1.66
C ASP A 102 -10.96 13.15 -1.82
N THR A 103 -11.72 13.75 -0.91
CA THR A 103 -13.19 13.84 -1.02
C THR A 103 -13.62 14.57 -2.29
N ARG A 104 -12.89 15.63 -2.68
CA ARG A 104 -13.14 16.35 -3.94
C ARG A 104 -12.85 15.49 -5.16
N ARG A 105 -11.79 14.68 -5.13
CA ARG A 105 -11.43 13.78 -6.22
C ARG A 105 -12.50 12.70 -6.43
N SER A 106 -13.06 12.18 -5.35
CA SER A 106 -14.14 11.17 -5.39
C SER A 106 -15.50 11.75 -5.79
N ARG A 107 -15.74 13.05 -5.57
CA ARG A 107 -17.00 13.73 -5.93
C ARG A 107 -17.04 14.25 -7.38
N ARG A 108 -15.94 14.20 -8.13
CA ARG A 108 -15.96 14.55 -9.56
C ARG A 108 -16.86 13.54 -10.28
N PRO A 109 -18.07 13.93 -10.76
CA PRO A 109 -18.92 13.02 -11.47
C PRO A 109 -18.18 12.59 -12.73
N GLN A 110 -18.29 11.31 -13.06
CA GLN A 110 -17.92 10.80 -14.36
C GLN A 110 -18.83 11.48 -15.39
N GLY A 111 -18.36 12.64 -15.88
CA GLY A 111 -19.06 13.42 -16.87
C GLY A 111 -19.17 12.63 -18.16
N ASP A 112 -20.42 12.41 -18.56
CA ASP A 112 -20.89 12.29 -19.94
C ASP A 112 -19.92 11.62 -20.92
N SER A 113 -19.98 10.29 -20.97
CA SER A 113 -19.79 9.61 -22.25
C SER A 113 -21.15 9.56 -22.92
N ALA A 114 -21.42 10.58 -23.73
CA ALA A 114 -22.53 10.62 -24.68
C ALA A 114 -22.43 9.46 -25.68
N ALA A 115 -23.57 8.82 -25.97
CA ALA A 115 -24.10 8.49 -27.30
C ALA A 115 -25.40 7.71 -27.15
#